data_AF-A0A1F5DTC2-F1
#
_entry.id   AF-A0A1F5DTC2-F1
#
_cell.length_a   1.000
_cell.length_b   1.000
_cell.length_c   1.000
_cell.angle_alpha   90.00
_cell.angle_beta   90.00
_cell.angle_gamma   90.00
#
_symmetry.space_group_name_H-M   'P 1'
#
loop_
_entity.id
_entity.type
_entity.pdbx_description
1 polymer ?
#
loop_
_entity_poly.entity_id
_entity_poly.type
_entity_poly.pdbx_seq_one_letter_code
_entity_poly.pdbx_strand_id
1 'polypeptide(L)'
;LYYVSMREGVRLEEYIARAAALTSIDNLRFLPTTSEVDLLALTLMRQHGLESIFDAYHAATAMNQVKDHTIISTDHIFDKIPWLTRVEPKTLI
;
A
#
# COMPACT_ATOMS: atom_id res chain seq x y z
N LEU A 1 9.80 -3.51 -2.39
CA LEU A 1 9.72 -4.96 -2.69
C LEU A 1 11.02 -5.50 -3.29
N TYR A 2 11.43 -5.12 -4.51
CA TYR A 2 12.66 -5.63 -5.16
C TYR A 2 13.89 -5.69 -4.25
N TYR A 3 14.36 -4.55 -3.71
CA TYR A 3 15.57 -4.52 -2.89
C TYR A 3 15.48 -5.33 -1.59
N VAL A 4 14.29 -5.43 -1.00
CA VAL A 4 14.06 -6.23 0.21
C VAL A 4 14.13 -7.72 -0.14
N SER A 5 13.41 -8.16 -1.17
CA SER A 5 13.40 -9.56 -1.60
C SER A 5 14.80 -10.05 -2.00
N MET A 6 15.57 -9.23 -2.72
CA MET A 6 16.95 -9.61 -3.08
C MET A 6 17.85 -9.74 -1.86
N ARG A 7 17.69 -8.88 -0.84
CA ARG A 7 18.44 -8.97 0.43
C ARG A 7 18.09 -10.22 1.23
N GLU A 8 16.86 -10.70 1.12
CA GLU A 8 16.40 -11.94 1.73
C GLU A 8 16.80 -13.22 0.96
N GLY A 9 17.59 -13.06 -0.12
CA GLY A 9 18.08 -14.19 -0.93
C GLY A 9 17.06 -14.73 -1.94
N VAL A 10 15.95 -14.03 -2.16
CA VAL A 10 15.01 -14.38 -3.23
C VAL A 10 15.68 -14.17 -4.58
N ARG A 11 15.65 -15.18 -5.44
CA ARG A 11 16.19 -15.09 -6.80
C ARG A 11 15.35 -14.16 -7.66
N LEU A 12 15.96 -13.51 -8.64
CA LEU A 12 15.23 -12.59 -9.53
C LEU A 12 14.08 -13.29 -10.26
N GLU A 13 14.29 -14.52 -10.71
CA GLU A 13 13.27 -15.32 -11.39
C GLU A 13 12.07 -15.60 -10.48
N GLU A 14 12.33 -15.84 -9.19
CA GLU A 14 11.28 -16.07 -8.21
C GLU A 14 10.51 -14.77 -7.91
N TYR A 15 11.21 -13.63 -7.83
CA TYR A 15 10.57 -12.32 -7.71
C TYR A 15 9.65 -12.03 -8.91
N ILE A 16 10.12 -12.29 -10.14
CA ILE A 16 9.34 -12.11 -11.36
C ILE A 16 8.11 -13.04 -11.34
N ALA A 17 8.27 -14.30 -10.96
CA ALA A 17 7.16 -15.25 -10.88
C ALA A 17 6.08 -14.79 -9.88
N ARG A 18 6.48 -14.25 -8.72
CA ARG A 18 5.54 -13.69 -7.73
C ARG A 18 4.82 -12.45 -8.26
N ALA A 19 5.53 -11.54 -8.92
CA ALA A 19 4.93 -10.37 -9.55
C ALA A 19 3.92 -10.77 -10.65
N ALA A 20 4.29 -11.73 -11.51
CA ALA A 20 3.41 -12.25 -12.55
C ALA A 20 2.15 -12.89 -11.96
N ALA A 21 2.29 -13.70 -10.90
CA ALA A 21 1.17 -14.30 -10.21
C ALA A 21 0.20 -13.24 -9.65
N LEU A 22 0.71 -12.19 -9.00
CA LEU A 22 -0.13 -11.09 -8.52
C LEU A 22 -0.85 -10.38 -9.66
N THR A 23 -0.16 -10.06 -10.76
CA THR A 23 -0.79 -9.39 -11.91
C THR A 23 -1.79 -10.24 -12.67
N SER A 24 -1.81 -11.56 -12.44
CA SER A 24 -2.76 -12.49 -13.06
C SER A 24 -4.07 -12.66 -12.28
N ILE A 25 -4.20 -12.07 -11.08
CA ILE A 25 -5.41 -12.16 -10.27
C ILE A 25 -6.52 -11.32 -10.91
N ASP A 26 -7.63 -11.97 -11.27
CA ASP A 26 -8.81 -11.28 -11.79
C ASP A 26 -9.32 -10.23 -10.80
N ASN A 27 -9.67 -9.06 -11.32
CA ASN A 27 -10.15 -7.91 -10.55
C ASN A 27 -9.11 -7.24 -9.62
N LEU A 28 -7.84 -7.70 -9.62
CA LEU A 28 -6.76 -6.96 -8.99
C LEU A 28 -6.20 -5.93 -9.98
N ARG A 29 -6.07 -4.67 -9.54
CA ARG A 29 -5.54 -3.57 -10.37
C ARG A 29 -4.37 -2.92 -9.68
N PHE A 30 -3.31 -2.64 -10.45
CA PHE A 30 -2.21 -1.82 -9.99
C PHE A 30 -2.56 -0.34 -10.15
N LEU A 31 -2.51 0.41 -9.07
CA LEU A 31 -2.74 1.86 -9.08
C LEU A 31 -1.39 2.57 -9.16
N PRO A 32 -1.09 3.31 -10.24
CA PRO A 32 0.14 4.08 -10.33
C PRO A 32 0.11 5.26 -9.36
N THR A 33 1.26 5.60 -8.82
CA THR A 33 1.45 6.84 -8.07
C THR A 33 1.29 8.05 -9.00
N THR A 34 0.76 9.15 -8.47
CA THR A 34 0.66 10.45 -9.16
C THR A 34 1.23 11.55 -8.27
N SER A 35 1.47 12.74 -8.84
CA SER A 35 1.93 13.90 -8.08
C SER A 35 0.99 14.26 -6.92
N GLU A 36 -0.32 14.07 -7.08
CA GLU A 36 -1.31 14.27 -6.04
C GLU A 36 -1.13 13.29 -4.89
N VAL A 37 -0.82 12.02 -5.20
CA VAL A 37 -0.49 11.00 -4.20
C VAL A 37 0.80 11.36 -3.47
N ASP A 38 1.84 11.80 -4.17
CA ASP A 38 3.11 12.20 -3.57
C ASP A 38 2.92 13.33 -2.55
N LEU A 39 2.19 14.39 -2.94
CA LEU A 39 1.92 15.55 -2.08
C LEU A 39 1.00 15.19 -0.90
N LEU A 40 -0.01 14.35 -1.13
CA LEU A 40 -0.88 13.86 -0.07
C LEU A 40 -0.11 12.99 0.91
N ALA A 41 0.78 12.11 0.46
CA ALA A 41 1.61 11.27 1.33
C ALA A 41 2.45 12.14 2.29
N LEU A 42 3.15 13.15 1.78
CA LEU A 42 3.94 14.08 2.61
C LEU A 42 3.08 14.84 3.61
N THR A 43 1.86 15.22 3.20
CA THR A 43 0.88 15.89 4.07
C THR A 43 0.44 14.96 5.20
N LEU A 44 0.12 13.70 4.89
CA LEU A 44 -0.29 12.69 5.87
C LEU A 44 0.83 12.37 6.86
N MET A 45 2.09 12.26 6.40
CA MET A 45 3.25 12.09 7.29
C MET A 45 3.32 13.23 8.32
N ARG A 46 3.19 14.48 7.85
CA ARG A 46 3.25 15.67 8.71
C ARG A 46 2.09 15.75 9.70
N GLN A 47 0.88 15.41 9.27
CA GLN A 47 -0.35 15.57 10.08
C GLN A 47 -0.59 14.41 11.05
N HIS A 48 -0.29 13.18 10.62
CA HIS A 48 -0.65 11.95 11.36
C HIS A 48 0.56 11.19 11.91
N GLY A 49 1.78 11.72 11.70
CA GLY A 49 3.00 11.12 12.23
C GLY A 49 3.30 9.74 11.63
N LEU A 50 3.04 9.57 10.34
CA LEU A 50 3.49 8.39 9.60
C LEU A 50 5.00 8.49 9.38
N GLU A 51 5.78 7.60 10.00
CA GLU A 51 7.24 7.62 9.90
C GLU A 51 7.76 6.95 8.61
N SER A 52 6.99 5.99 8.09
CA SER A 52 7.28 5.30 6.83
C SER A 52 6.65 6.05 5.66
N ILE A 53 7.50 6.47 4.70
CA ILE A 53 7.00 7.07 3.46
C ILE A 53 6.16 6.08 2.64
N PHE A 54 6.42 4.77 2.76
CA PHE A 54 5.64 3.75 2.06
C PHE A 54 4.22 3.63 2.63
N ASP A 55 4.06 3.71 3.96
CA ASP A 55 2.74 3.70 4.58
C ASP A 55 1.96 4.95 4.17
N ALA A 56 2.64 6.10 4.13
CA ALA A 56 2.05 7.34 3.65
C ALA A 56 1.61 7.24 2.17
N TYR A 57 2.40 6.60 1.31
CA TYR A 57 2.03 6.33 -0.08
C TYR A 57 0.79 5.44 -0.19
N HIS A 58 0.71 4.37 0.61
CA HIS A 58 -0.44 3.48 0.61
C HIS A 58 -1.71 4.17 1.09
N ALA A 59 -1.64 4.93 2.18
CA ALA A 59 -2.75 5.73 2.69
C ALA A 59 -3.20 6.79 1.67
N ALA A 60 -2.26 7.55 1.11
CA ALA A 60 -2.55 8.58 0.11
C ALA A 60 -3.18 7.99 -1.16
N THR A 61 -2.70 6.83 -1.62
CA THR A 61 -3.29 6.14 -2.79
C THR A 61 -4.72 5.72 -2.51
N ALA A 62 -4.99 5.11 -1.35
CA ALA A 62 -6.33 4.71 -0.95
C ALA A 62 -7.29 5.91 -0.85
N MET A 63 -6.85 7.01 -0.22
CA MET A 63 -7.65 8.22 -0.09
C MET A 63 -7.87 8.98 -1.40
N ASN A 64 -6.91 8.95 -2.32
CA ASN A 64 -6.98 9.73 -3.56
C ASN A 64 -7.67 8.97 -4.71
N GLN A 65 -7.48 7.65 -4.79
CA GLN A 65 -7.84 6.87 -5.98
C GLN A 65 -8.91 5.81 -5.73
N VAL A 66 -9.26 5.49 -4.48
CA VAL A 66 -10.22 4.43 -4.14
C VAL A 66 -11.46 5.04 -3.51
N LYS A 67 -12.63 4.83 -4.13
CA LYS A 67 -13.87 5.55 -3.77
C LYS A 67 -14.34 5.38 -2.33
N ASP A 68 -14.10 4.21 -1.73
CA ASP A 68 -14.54 3.90 -0.36
C ASP A 68 -13.46 4.22 0.69
N HIS A 69 -12.28 4.69 0.25
CA HIS A 69 -11.12 4.96 1.09
C HIS A 69 -10.79 3.79 2.03
N THR A 70 -10.94 2.55 1.55
CA THR A 70 -10.62 1.36 2.33
C THR A 70 -9.18 0.89 2.07
N ILE A 71 -8.47 0.50 3.13
CA ILE A 71 -7.18 -0.20 3.04
C ILE A 71 -7.24 -1.52 3.80
N ILE A 72 -6.82 -2.60 3.16
CA ILE A 72 -6.65 -3.90 3.81
C ILE A 72 -5.21 -3.98 4.33
N SER A 73 -5.04 -4.05 5.65
CA SER A 73 -3.70 -4.05 6.25
C SER A 73 -3.71 -4.66 7.66
N THR A 74 -2.63 -5.37 7.99
CA THR A 74 -2.34 -5.83 9.37
C THR A 74 -1.72 -4.74 10.24
N ASP A 75 -1.30 -3.61 9.66
CA ASP A 75 -0.68 -2.52 10.40
C ASP A 75 -1.74 -1.52 10.90
N HIS A 76 -1.76 -1.30 12.21
CA HIS A 76 -2.67 -0.39 12.89
C HIS A 76 -2.30 1.09 12.72
N ILE A 77 -1.16 1.42 12.09
CA ILE A 77 -0.75 2.80 11.84
C ILE A 77 -1.81 3.60 11.06
N PHE A 78 -2.56 2.92 10.18
CA PHE A 78 -3.63 3.51 9.37
C PHE A 78 -4.85 3.92 10.20
N ASP A 79 -5.04 3.36 11.39
CA ASP A 79 -6.14 3.73 12.30
C ASP A 79 -6.01 5.18 12.80
N LYS A 80 -4.83 5.82 12.63
CA LYS A 80 -4.58 7.23 12.96
C LYS A 80 -5.10 8.22 11.93
N ILE A 81 -5.48 7.77 10.74
CA ILE A 81 -5.83 8.63 9.60
C ILE A 81 -7.36 8.76 9.54
N PRO A 82 -7.94 9.93 9.84
CA PRO A 82 -9.36 10.16 9.69
C PRO A 82 -9.79 9.90 8.25
N TRP A 83 -10.98 9.32 8.08
CA TRP A 83 -11.60 9.04 6.77
C TRP A 83 -10.95 7.94 5.93
N LEU A 84 -9.90 7.29 6.43
CA LEU A 84 -9.37 6.04 5.89
C LEU A 84 -9.91 4.87 6.72
N THR A 85 -10.55 3.89 6.08
CA THR A 85 -11.09 2.71 6.76
C THR A 85 -10.09 1.57 6.63
N ARG A 86 -9.45 1.17 7.74
CA ARG A 86 -8.61 -0.04 7.76
C ARG A 86 -9.49 -1.28 7.99
N VAL A 87 -9.35 -2.26 7.11
CA VAL A 87 -9.94 -3.60 7.27
C VAL A 87 -8.83 -4.58 7.62
N GLU A 88 -9.02 -5.32 8.72
CA GLU A 88 -8.12 -6.39 9.14
C GLU A 88 -8.26 -7.59 8.18
N PRO A 89 -7.19 -8.08 7.53
CA PRO A 89 -7.28 -9.20 6.61
C PRO A 89 -7.98 -10.44 7.18
N LYS A 90 -7.79 -10.72 8.47
CA LYS A 90 -8.39 -11.89 9.14
C LYS A 90 -9.91 -11.87 9.21
N THR A 91 -10.57 -10.72 9.00
CA THR A 91 -12.04 -10.65 9.01
C THR A 91 -12.65 -10.94 7.64
N LEU A 92 -11.83 -11.22 6.62
CA LEU A 92 -12.26 -11.45 5.23
C LEU A 92 -12.13 -12.93 4.79
N ILE A 93 -11.58 -13.79 5.64
CA ILE A 93 -11.30 -15.21 5.40
C ILE A 93 -12.10 -16.13 6.32
#